data_AF-V2X693-F1
#
_entry.id   AF-V2X693-F1
#
_cell.length_a   1.000
_cell.length_b   1.000
_cell.length_c   1.000
_cell.angle_alpha   90.00
_cell.angle_beta   90.00
_cell.angle_gamma   90.00
#
_symmetry.space_group_name_H-M   'P 1'
#
loop_
_entity.id
_entity.type
_entity.pdbx_description
1 polymer ?
#
loop_
_entity_poly.entity_id
_entity_poly.type
_entity_poly.pdbx_seq_one_letter_code
_entity_poly.pdbx_strand_id
1 'polypeptide(L)'
;MLLLLRPCHRIVSNASHLGYFFAIRHASARNGPGRPSHIIRTLSPERLLPSDLVDFSDFNVASVKLFKDDQESAIINYTQPHGCRHINFPPATKGFLYFHRPEPHTPFLTSSVRFRICESPGTFSTGNDLFLPNGKPWEKSMWWMIQTGWADLLVESGAISQKELELWRPFAAPYSTVIRTLLPEELLPSDLVDLSGLEQPYMKLFTDNQESAIINYTQPHGSRPIHFPPATKGFLYFHRPEPHTPLLACSVRFRICESPETFSAGNDLLCPDGSPWRKSMWWLARNGWADLLAEREIISKTQLDKCRPLISTCNLSKSRRLVHAFYQPFPVVVTQSTTFLIGFYVLGEGSMVPLTIRGLGSFRQYLKRKVGHGIKGRIVLNLQIEQGGVLRLSQTVSSPYGEFLKEGMIPPCLYVAKQCSAQVSHLFDSQKIDPIRYALDILQEHEKRSSSSAF
;
A
#
# COMPACT_ATOMS: atom_id res chain seq x y z
N MET A 1 16.84 -39.52 34.09
CA MET A 1 16.72 -38.08 34.41
C MET A 1 16.05 -37.40 33.23
N LEU A 2 14.72 -37.34 33.26
CA LEU A 2 13.86 -36.74 32.22
C LEU A 2 13.73 -35.24 32.49
N LEU A 3 14.11 -34.39 31.53
CA LEU A 3 13.75 -32.97 31.55
C LEU A 3 12.95 -32.65 30.28
N LEU A 4 11.65 -32.46 30.53
CA LEU A 4 10.62 -31.98 29.63
C LEU A 4 10.91 -30.51 29.26
N LEU A 5 11.05 -30.21 27.97
CA LEU A 5 10.97 -28.84 27.47
C LEU A 5 9.50 -28.48 27.25
N ARG A 6 9.00 -27.51 28.02
CA ARG A 6 7.69 -26.89 27.85
C ARG A 6 7.71 -25.98 26.61
N PRO A 7 6.62 -25.89 25.82
CA PRO A 7 6.47 -24.86 24.81
C PRO A 7 6.13 -23.51 25.47
N CYS A 8 6.92 -22.49 25.16
CA CYS A 8 6.62 -21.10 25.50
C CYS A 8 5.46 -20.58 24.65
N HIS A 9 4.31 -20.32 25.27
CA HIS A 9 3.28 -19.47 24.68
C HIS A 9 3.76 -18.02 24.63
N ARG A 10 3.98 -17.50 23.43
CA ARG A 10 4.30 -16.10 23.21
C ARG A 10 2.99 -15.33 23.03
N ILE A 11 2.61 -14.59 24.07
CA ILE A 11 1.54 -13.59 24.01
C ILE A 11 2.13 -12.36 23.30
N VAL A 12 1.64 -12.04 22.09
CA VAL A 12 1.97 -10.79 21.40
C VAL A 12 0.79 -9.84 21.59
N SER A 13 0.96 -8.89 22.51
CA SER A 13 0.08 -7.76 22.73
C SER A 13 0.68 -6.53 22.06
N ASN A 14 0.09 -6.06 20.94
CA ASN A 14 -0.03 -4.66 20.51
C ASN A 14 -0.31 -4.57 19.00
N ALA A 15 -1.56 -4.27 18.62
CA ALA A 15 -1.90 -3.78 17.28
C ALA A 15 -3.23 -3.01 17.33
N SER A 16 -3.19 -1.78 17.84
CA SER A 16 -4.27 -0.80 17.65
C SER A 16 -3.79 0.26 16.65
N HIS A 17 -4.68 0.58 15.71
CA HIS A 17 -4.51 1.41 14.49
C HIS A 17 -3.95 0.67 13.27
N LEU A 18 -4.84 0.33 12.33
CA LEU A 18 -4.89 0.89 10.97
C LEU A 18 -6.05 0.25 10.17
N GLY A 19 -6.95 1.09 9.65
CA GLY A 19 -8.14 0.66 8.92
C GLY A 19 -8.02 0.79 7.40
N TYR A 20 -8.86 0.00 6.73
CA TYR A 20 -9.27 0.02 5.32
C TYR A 20 -8.39 -0.73 4.31
N PHE A 21 -8.71 -2.01 4.06
CA PHE A 21 -9.30 -2.57 2.83
C PHE A 21 -8.93 -4.07 2.73
N PHE A 22 -9.98 -4.91 2.76
CA PHE A 22 -10.04 -6.35 3.07
C PHE A 22 -9.56 -6.69 4.48
N ALA A 23 -10.48 -7.25 5.26
CA ALA A 23 -10.20 -7.66 6.60
C ALA A 23 -10.96 -8.96 6.85
N ILE A 24 -10.21 -10.04 7.08
CA ILE A 24 -10.36 -10.72 8.36
C ILE A 24 -10.20 -9.61 9.40
N ARG A 25 -11.33 -9.11 9.88
CA ARG A 25 -11.39 -7.92 10.71
C ARG A 25 -11.42 -8.44 12.14
N HIS A 26 -10.49 -8.01 13.00
CA HIS A 26 -10.82 -7.91 14.41
C HIS A 26 -12.03 -6.97 14.50
N ALA A 27 -13.21 -7.57 14.60
CA ALA A 27 -14.51 -6.90 14.56
C ALA A 27 -14.72 -5.92 15.73
N SER A 28 -13.77 -5.87 16.67
CA SER A 28 -13.85 -5.12 17.92
C SER A 28 -13.83 -3.58 17.74
N ALA A 29 -13.18 -3.03 16.70
CA ALA A 29 -12.89 -1.59 16.68
C ALA A 29 -13.91 -0.69 15.92
N ARG A 30 -14.85 -1.25 15.16
CA ARG A 30 -15.85 -0.46 14.40
C ARG A 30 -17.30 -0.88 14.59
N ASN A 31 -17.53 -2.07 15.10
CA ASN A 31 -18.84 -2.41 15.58
C ASN A 31 -18.96 -1.70 16.93
N GLY A 32 -19.92 -0.79 17.07
CA GLY A 32 -20.33 -0.39 18.41
C GLY A 32 -20.57 -1.64 19.25
N PRO A 33 -20.28 -1.62 20.56
CA PRO A 33 -20.51 -2.77 21.42
C PRO A 33 -21.95 -3.25 21.22
N GLY A 34 -22.12 -4.49 20.73
CA GLY A 34 -23.44 -5.14 20.64
C GLY A 34 -24.02 -5.43 19.25
N ARG A 35 -23.28 -5.40 18.14
CA ARG A 35 -23.79 -6.09 16.93
C ARG A 35 -23.69 -7.60 17.12
N PRO A 36 -24.81 -8.35 17.20
CA PRO A 36 -24.77 -9.79 17.33
C PRO A 36 -24.16 -10.38 16.05
N SER A 37 -23.03 -11.06 16.19
CA SER A 37 -22.50 -11.90 15.13
C SER A 37 -23.25 -13.23 15.14
N HIS A 38 -23.87 -13.60 14.02
CA HIS A 38 -24.54 -14.88 13.90
C HIS A 38 -23.50 -16.00 13.70
N ILE A 39 -23.68 -17.14 14.36
CA ILE A 39 -22.77 -18.29 14.26
C ILE A 39 -23.33 -19.27 13.25
N ILE A 40 -22.59 -19.57 12.19
CA ILE A 40 -22.95 -20.62 11.23
C ILE A 40 -22.15 -21.88 11.58
N ARG A 41 -22.84 -23.02 11.66
CA ARG A 41 -22.25 -24.31 12.04
C ARG A 41 -21.89 -25.19 10.85
N THR A 42 -22.54 -24.99 9.71
CA THR A 42 -22.37 -25.82 8.52
C THR A 42 -22.74 -25.03 7.27
N LEU A 43 -22.14 -25.42 6.14
CA LEU A 43 -22.52 -24.95 4.81
C LEU A 43 -23.15 -26.08 3.97
N SER A 44 -23.29 -27.29 4.53
CA SER A 44 -23.96 -28.40 3.85
C SER A 44 -25.48 -28.28 4.01
N PRO A 45 -26.26 -28.20 2.90
CA PRO A 45 -27.72 -28.12 2.95
C PRO A 45 -28.38 -29.21 3.80
N GLU A 46 -27.86 -30.44 3.74
CA GLU A 46 -28.40 -31.61 4.45
C GLU A 46 -28.19 -31.56 5.97
N ARG A 47 -27.34 -30.64 6.45
CA ARG A 47 -26.95 -30.51 7.86
C ARG A 47 -27.46 -29.23 8.51
N LEU A 48 -28.20 -28.40 7.77
CA LEU A 48 -28.68 -27.11 8.24
C LEU A 48 -29.61 -27.27 9.46
N LEU A 49 -29.37 -26.47 10.49
CA LEU A 49 -30.23 -26.38 11.67
C LEU A 49 -31.00 -25.05 11.66
N PRO A 50 -32.15 -24.96 12.36
CA PRO A 50 -32.84 -23.68 12.53
C PRO A 50 -31.96 -22.58 13.13
N SER A 51 -30.92 -22.96 13.89
CA SER A 51 -29.96 -22.02 14.47
C SER A 51 -28.97 -21.43 13.47
N ASP A 52 -28.89 -21.95 12.24
CA ASP A 52 -28.03 -21.42 11.17
C ASP A 52 -28.76 -20.37 10.29
N LEU A 53 -30.02 -20.06 10.62
CA LEU A 53 -30.86 -19.11 9.90
C LEU A 53 -30.38 -17.68 10.16
N VAL A 54 -29.96 -17.00 9.10
CA VAL A 54 -29.43 -15.64 9.16
C VAL A 54 -30.39 -14.67 8.48
N ASP A 55 -30.56 -13.49 9.06
CA ASP A 55 -31.29 -12.38 8.44
C ASP A 55 -30.32 -11.26 8.07
N PHE A 56 -30.20 -10.99 6.77
CA PHE A 56 -29.40 -9.92 6.22
C PHE A 56 -30.22 -8.71 5.76
N SER A 57 -31.54 -8.73 5.91
CA SER A 57 -32.45 -7.69 5.42
C SER A 57 -31.99 -6.30 5.79
N ASP A 58 -31.94 -5.40 4.81
CA ASP A 58 -31.62 -3.97 4.95
C ASP A 58 -30.20 -3.64 5.45
N PHE A 59 -29.35 -4.62 5.71
CA PHE A 59 -27.95 -4.38 6.05
C PHE A 59 -27.11 -4.12 4.80
N ASN A 60 -26.19 -3.15 4.83
CA ASN A 60 -25.16 -3.02 3.78
C ASN A 60 -23.99 -4.01 3.97
N VAL A 61 -23.81 -4.46 5.21
CA VAL A 61 -22.71 -5.31 5.65
C VAL A 61 -23.19 -6.14 6.84
N ALA A 62 -23.06 -7.46 6.73
CA ALA A 62 -23.33 -8.40 7.81
C ALA A 62 -22.02 -9.05 8.30
N SER A 63 -21.95 -9.31 9.61
CA SER A 63 -20.83 -10.00 10.24
C SER A 63 -21.30 -11.38 10.66
N VAL A 64 -20.60 -12.40 10.19
CA VAL A 64 -20.90 -13.81 10.48
C VAL A 64 -19.69 -14.43 11.14
N LYS A 65 -19.91 -15.07 12.28
CA LYS A 65 -18.91 -15.91 12.93
C LYS A 65 -19.05 -17.34 12.44
N LEU A 66 -17.92 -17.98 12.32
CA LEU A 66 -17.83 -19.36 11.92
C LEU A 66 -17.42 -20.11 13.17
N PHE A 67 -18.26 -21.03 13.62
CA PHE A 67 -18.12 -21.71 14.90
C PHE A 67 -18.21 -20.81 16.15
N LYS A 68 -18.41 -21.49 17.28
CA LYS A 68 -18.75 -20.88 18.56
C LYS A 68 -17.54 -20.24 19.26
N ASP A 69 -16.36 -20.77 19.00
CA ASP A 69 -15.12 -20.43 19.72
C ASP A 69 -14.17 -19.55 18.90
N ASP A 70 -14.56 -19.18 17.68
CA ASP A 70 -13.73 -18.38 16.79
C ASP A 70 -13.76 -16.89 17.19
N GLN A 71 -12.58 -16.28 17.20
CA GLN A 71 -12.41 -14.85 17.47
C GLN A 71 -12.67 -14.00 16.23
N GLU A 72 -12.66 -14.63 15.06
CA GLU A 72 -12.75 -13.95 13.78
C GLU A 72 -14.18 -14.01 13.22
N SER A 73 -14.57 -12.92 12.55
CA SER A 73 -15.86 -12.85 11.86
C SER A 73 -15.61 -12.47 10.42
N ALA A 74 -16.27 -13.15 9.50
CA ALA A 74 -16.26 -12.77 8.10
C ALA A 74 -17.28 -11.67 7.84
N ILE A 75 -16.93 -10.83 6.88
CA ILE A 75 -17.80 -9.75 6.42
C ILE A 75 -18.48 -10.19 5.14
N ILE A 76 -19.81 -10.24 5.18
CA ILE A 76 -20.66 -10.55 4.05
C ILE A 76 -21.33 -9.25 3.59
N ASN A 77 -21.34 -9.02 2.28
CA ASN A 77 -21.79 -7.79 1.69
C ASN A 77 -22.53 -8.03 0.36
N TYR A 78 -23.47 -7.14 0.07
CA TYR A 78 -24.21 -7.11 -1.17
C TYR A 78 -23.64 -5.97 -2.04
N THR A 79 -23.06 -6.29 -3.20
CA THR A 79 -22.28 -5.33 -4.00
C THR A 79 -22.84 -5.26 -5.41
N GLN A 80 -22.91 -4.05 -5.98
CA GLN A 80 -23.33 -3.89 -7.36
C GLN A 80 -22.24 -4.41 -8.32
N PRO A 81 -22.59 -5.14 -9.40
CA PRO A 81 -21.64 -5.78 -10.30
C PRO A 81 -20.62 -4.84 -10.97
N HIS A 82 -20.89 -3.53 -11.05
CA HIS A 82 -20.07 -2.56 -11.77
C HIS A 82 -19.57 -1.43 -10.87
N GLY A 83 -19.61 -1.62 -9.54
CA GLY A 83 -19.13 -0.61 -8.61
C GLY A 83 -18.58 -1.22 -7.32
N CYS A 84 -17.55 -0.59 -6.76
CA CYS A 84 -17.05 -0.90 -5.41
C CYS A 84 -18.00 -0.43 -4.29
N ARG A 85 -19.26 -0.09 -4.63
CA ARG A 85 -20.24 0.44 -3.68
C ARG A 85 -21.08 -0.71 -3.13
N HIS A 86 -20.98 -0.94 -1.83
CA HIS A 86 -21.90 -1.80 -1.11
C HIS A 86 -23.29 -1.16 -1.08
N ILE A 87 -24.30 -1.96 -1.35
CA ILE A 87 -25.70 -1.61 -1.24
C ILE A 87 -26.35 -2.48 -0.16
N ASN A 88 -27.51 -2.08 0.33
CA ASN A 88 -28.24 -2.89 1.30
C ASN A 88 -28.68 -4.21 0.64
N PHE A 89 -28.62 -5.30 1.38
CA PHE A 89 -29.35 -6.51 1.03
C PHE A 89 -30.84 -6.16 0.85
N PRO A 90 -31.55 -6.80 -0.09
CA PRO A 90 -32.98 -6.59 -0.26
C PRO A 90 -33.76 -6.88 1.03
N PRO A 91 -34.94 -6.27 1.22
CA PRO A 91 -35.86 -6.68 2.29
C PRO A 91 -36.17 -8.18 2.21
N ALA A 92 -36.42 -8.80 3.36
CA ALA A 92 -36.69 -10.24 3.48
C ALA A 92 -35.54 -11.14 2.98
N THR A 93 -34.29 -10.70 3.10
CA THR A 93 -33.11 -11.54 2.86
C THR A 93 -32.81 -12.40 4.10
N LYS A 94 -33.71 -13.33 4.39
CA LYS A 94 -33.63 -14.27 5.52
C LYS A 94 -33.49 -15.69 5.00
N GLY A 95 -32.51 -16.44 5.50
CA GLY A 95 -32.15 -17.72 4.91
C GLY A 95 -30.81 -18.29 5.39
N PHE A 96 -30.20 -19.12 4.55
CA PHE A 96 -29.01 -19.90 4.91
C PHE A 96 -27.87 -19.68 3.91
N LEU A 97 -26.64 -19.61 4.42
CA LEU A 97 -25.47 -19.80 3.59
C LEU A 97 -25.29 -21.28 3.31
N TYR A 98 -24.91 -21.61 2.08
CA TYR A 98 -24.66 -22.99 1.69
C TYR A 98 -23.56 -23.09 0.65
N PHE A 99 -22.88 -24.22 0.63
CA PHE A 99 -21.89 -24.57 -0.36
C PHE A 99 -22.59 -25.11 -1.61
N HIS A 100 -22.39 -24.41 -2.73
CA HIS A 100 -22.92 -24.78 -4.03
C HIS A 100 -21.79 -25.31 -4.92
N ARG A 101 -21.95 -26.54 -5.39
CA ARG A 101 -21.11 -27.16 -6.41
C ARG A 101 -22.03 -27.51 -7.59
N PRO A 102 -21.86 -26.89 -8.77
CA PRO A 102 -22.79 -27.06 -9.90
C PRO A 102 -23.02 -28.52 -10.30
N GLU A 103 -21.95 -29.31 -10.38
CA GLU A 103 -21.97 -30.74 -10.67
C GLU A 103 -20.96 -31.50 -9.79
N PRO A 104 -21.21 -32.76 -9.41
CA PRO A 104 -20.31 -33.57 -8.57
C PRO A 104 -18.87 -33.67 -9.08
N HIS A 105 -18.67 -33.53 -10.39
CA HIS A 105 -17.37 -33.64 -11.06
C HIS A 105 -16.82 -32.31 -11.59
N THR A 106 -17.54 -31.20 -11.40
CA THR A 106 -17.00 -29.88 -11.79
C THR A 106 -15.76 -29.55 -10.96
N PRO A 107 -14.73 -28.93 -11.55
CA PRO A 107 -13.57 -28.47 -10.82
C PRO A 107 -13.97 -27.62 -9.62
N PHE A 108 -13.34 -27.87 -8.48
CA PHE A 108 -13.68 -27.20 -7.23
C PHE A 108 -13.70 -25.67 -7.34
N LEU A 109 -12.83 -25.06 -8.15
CA LEU A 109 -12.79 -23.62 -8.38
C LEU A 109 -14.10 -23.01 -8.90
N THR A 110 -14.96 -23.80 -9.54
CA THR A 110 -16.29 -23.33 -9.98
C THR A 110 -17.34 -23.40 -8.89
N SER A 111 -16.99 -23.90 -7.70
CA SER A 111 -17.86 -23.95 -6.54
C SER A 111 -17.92 -22.58 -5.86
N SER A 112 -18.96 -22.35 -5.09
CA SER A 112 -19.17 -21.09 -4.38
C SER A 112 -19.97 -21.28 -3.11
N VAL A 113 -19.91 -20.28 -2.22
CA VAL A 113 -20.89 -20.15 -1.14
C VAL A 113 -21.96 -19.19 -1.61
N ARG A 114 -23.20 -19.63 -1.55
CA ARG A 114 -24.38 -18.86 -1.92
C ARG A 114 -25.25 -18.63 -0.70
N PHE A 115 -26.20 -17.72 -0.84
CA PHE A 115 -27.23 -17.49 0.16
C PHE A 115 -28.57 -17.87 -0.42
N ARG A 116 -29.31 -18.74 0.26
CA ARG A 116 -30.65 -19.16 -0.13
C ARG A 116 -31.67 -18.59 0.83
N ILE A 117 -32.63 -17.84 0.29
CA ILE A 117 -33.75 -17.25 1.01
C ILE A 117 -34.82 -18.32 1.26
N CYS A 118 -35.05 -18.65 2.53
CA CYS A 118 -36.11 -19.54 3.01
C CYS A 118 -36.29 -19.42 4.53
N GLU A 119 -37.41 -19.92 5.06
CA GLU A 119 -37.77 -19.72 6.49
C GLU A 119 -37.20 -20.78 7.43
N SER A 120 -36.94 -21.98 6.92
CA SER A 120 -36.43 -23.10 7.72
C SER A 120 -35.63 -24.08 6.86
N PRO A 121 -34.83 -24.98 7.47
CA PRO A 121 -34.10 -26.01 6.73
C PRO A 121 -35.02 -26.89 5.87
N GLY A 122 -36.24 -27.21 6.35
CA GLY A 122 -37.21 -28.00 5.60
C GLY A 122 -37.74 -27.33 4.34
N THR A 123 -37.63 -26.00 4.23
CA THR A 123 -38.01 -25.21 3.05
C THR A 123 -36.82 -24.87 2.15
N PHE A 124 -35.64 -25.45 2.39
CA PHE A 124 -34.44 -25.12 1.65
C PHE A 124 -34.54 -25.51 0.16
N SER A 125 -35.08 -26.68 -0.16
CA SER A 125 -35.21 -27.14 -1.56
C SER A 125 -36.15 -26.27 -2.41
N THR A 126 -37.17 -25.67 -1.79
CA THR A 126 -38.13 -24.76 -2.45
C THR A 126 -37.76 -23.27 -2.32
N GLY A 127 -36.72 -22.96 -1.56
CA GLY A 127 -36.19 -21.60 -1.42
C GLY A 127 -35.51 -21.08 -2.69
N ASN A 128 -35.30 -19.77 -2.75
CA ASN A 128 -34.66 -19.11 -3.89
C ASN A 128 -33.27 -18.61 -3.52
N ASP A 129 -32.30 -18.73 -4.42
CA ASP A 129 -31.00 -18.07 -4.21
C ASP A 129 -31.19 -16.54 -4.18
N LEU A 130 -30.42 -15.86 -3.33
CA LEU A 130 -30.31 -14.42 -3.36
C LEU A 130 -29.64 -14.02 -4.68
N PHE A 131 -30.29 -13.16 -5.46
CA PHE A 131 -29.74 -12.63 -6.71
C PHE A 131 -29.17 -11.23 -6.52
N LEU A 132 -28.12 -10.90 -7.27
CA LEU A 132 -27.60 -9.55 -7.48
C LEU A 132 -28.53 -8.75 -8.42
N PRO A 133 -28.45 -7.40 -8.47
CA PRO A 133 -29.30 -6.58 -9.32
C PRO A 133 -29.18 -6.86 -10.83
N ASN A 134 -28.12 -7.55 -11.27
CA ASN A 134 -27.95 -7.99 -12.66
C ASN A 134 -28.56 -9.38 -12.94
N GLY A 135 -29.31 -9.95 -12.00
CA GLY A 135 -29.93 -11.27 -12.16
C GLY A 135 -28.97 -12.45 -12.02
N LYS A 136 -27.71 -12.24 -11.61
CA LYS A 136 -26.81 -13.35 -11.26
C LYS A 136 -26.97 -13.75 -9.80
N PRO A 137 -26.83 -15.04 -9.43
CA PRO A 137 -26.80 -15.45 -8.02
C PRO A 137 -25.72 -14.68 -7.26
N TRP A 138 -26.03 -14.27 -6.04
CA TRP A 138 -25.05 -13.78 -5.09
C TRP A 138 -24.19 -14.96 -4.67
N GLU A 139 -22.88 -14.82 -4.83
CA GLU A 139 -21.95 -15.89 -4.51
C GLU A 139 -20.61 -15.35 -4.00
N LYS A 140 -19.98 -16.12 -3.12
CA LYS A 140 -18.58 -15.99 -2.75
C LYS A 140 -17.81 -17.12 -3.42
N SER A 141 -16.84 -16.76 -4.26
CA SER A 141 -16.05 -17.74 -4.98
C SER A 141 -15.15 -18.57 -4.05
N MET A 142 -14.71 -19.73 -4.53
CA MET A 142 -13.68 -20.52 -3.83
C MET A 142 -12.42 -19.74 -3.51
N TRP A 143 -12.04 -18.83 -4.40
CA TRP A 143 -10.93 -17.94 -4.16
C TRP A 143 -11.10 -17.13 -2.86
N TRP A 144 -12.26 -16.48 -2.70
CA TRP A 144 -12.55 -15.68 -1.50
C TRP A 144 -12.52 -16.56 -0.25
N MET A 145 -13.11 -17.75 -0.34
CA MET A 145 -13.19 -18.67 0.80
C MET A 145 -11.83 -19.17 1.28
N ILE A 146 -10.91 -19.48 0.36
CA ILE A 146 -9.58 -19.94 0.76
C ILE A 146 -8.80 -18.79 1.42
N GLN A 147 -8.95 -17.57 0.93
CA GLN A 147 -8.30 -16.40 1.53
C GLN A 147 -8.83 -16.04 2.92
N THR A 148 -10.12 -16.26 3.16
CA THR A 148 -10.75 -15.95 4.45
C THR A 148 -10.72 -17.11 5.44
N GLY A 149 -10.08 -18.24 5.09
CA GLY A 149 -10.08 -19.47 5.92
C GLY A 149 -11.40 -20.25 5.90
N TRP A 150 -12.41 -19.80 5.15
CA TRP A 150 -13.70 -20.51 5.05
C TRP A 150 -13.58 -21.87 4.37
N ALA A 151 -12.55 -22.07 3.55
CA ALA A 151 -12.35 -23.33 2.86
C ALA A 151 -11.99 -24.48 3.83
N ASP A 152 -11.32 -24.19 4.95
CA ASP A 152 -11.04 -25.19 5.98
C ASP A 152 -12.36 -25.69 6.63
N LEU A 153 -13.39 -24.84 6.74
CA LEU A 153 -14.74 -25.23 7.19
C LEU A 153 -15.43 -26.20 6.23
N LEU A 154 -15.21 -26.01 4.93
CA LEU A 154 -15.73 -26.93 3.94
C LEU A 154 -15.08 -28.30 4.12
N VAL A 155 -13.82 -28.35 4.54
CA VAL A 155 -13.16 -29.61 4.91
C VAL A 155 -13.78 -30.19 6.18
N GLU A 156 -13.91 -29.41 7.25
CA GLU A 156 -14.45 -29.86 8.54
C GLU A 156 -15.91 -30.33 8.45
N SER A 157 -16.72 -29.66 7.62
CA SER A 157 -18.10 -30.06 7.35
C SER A 157 -18.22 -31.29 6.44
N GLY A 158 -17.11 -31.74 5.86
CA GLY A 158 -17.06 -32.83 4.88
C GLY A 158 -17.60 -32.45 3.51
N ALA A 159 -17.81 -31.16 3.24
CA ALA A 159 -18.25 -30.68 1.92
C ALA A 159 -17.15 -30.84 0.86
N ILE A 160 -15.88 -30.81 1.28
CA ILE A 160 -14.71 -31.13 0.47
C ILE A 160 -13.68 -31.92 1.27
N SER A 161 -12.74 -32.56 0.58
CA SER A 161 -11.58 -33.20 1.21
C SER A 161 -10.42 -32.23 1.44
N GLN A 162 -9.58 -32.50 2.44
CA GLN A 162 -8.33 -31.75 2.66
C GLN A 162 -7.44 -31.78 1.41
N LYS A 163 -7.40 -32.93 0.71
CA LYS A 163 -6.60 -33.09 -0.51
C LYS A 163 -7.07 -32.16 -1.64
N GLU A 164 -8.37 -32.00 -1.81
CA GLU A 164 -8.92 -31.00 -2.75
C GLU A 164 -8.47 -29.59 -2.36
N LEU A 165 -8.59 -29.23 -1.07
CA LEU A 165 -8.18 -27.90 -0.60
C LEU A 165 -6.69 -27.63 -0.85
N GLU A 166 -5.80 -28.55 -0.49
CA GLU A 166 -4.35 -28.39 -0.68
C GLU A 166 -3.95 -28.30 -2.16
N LEU A 167 -4.66 -29.00 -3.05
CA LEU A 167 -4.42 -28.90 -4.49
C LEU A 167 -4.71 -27.50 -5.04
N TRP A 168 -5.65 -26.77 -4.42
CA TRP A 168 -6.10 -25.46 -4.87
C TRP A 168 -5.56 -24.28 -4.07
N ARG A 169 -5.03 -24.51 -2.86
CA ARG A 169 -4.43 -23.46 -2.02
C ARG A 169 -3.37 -22.62 -2.76
N PRO A 170 -2.49 -23.20 -3.63
CA PRO A 170 -1.57 -22.41 -4.46
C PRO A 170 -2.27 -21.49 -5.48
N PHE A 171 -3.42 -21.91 -6.00
CA PHE A 171 -4.21 -21.18 -7.00
C PHE A 171 -5.22 -20.20 -6.40
N ALA A 172 -5.48 -20.29 -5.10
CA ALA A 172 -6.33 -19.36 -4.37
C ALA A 172 -5.56 -18.36 -3.48
N ALA A 173 -4.27 -18.63 -3.26
CA ALA A 173 -3.28 -17.65 -2.80
C ALA A 173 -2.44 -16.96 -3.92
N PRO A 174 -2.90 -16.78 -5.19
CA PRO A 174 -2.04 -16.25 -6.25
C PRO A 174 -1.82 -14.74 -6.10
N TYR A 175 -2.40 -14.12 -5.08
CA TYR A 175 -2.25 -12.69 -4.83
C TYR A 175 -1.46 -12.34 -3.59
N SER A 176 -0.93 -13.28 -2.80
CA SER A 176 0.13 -12.92 -1.86
C SER A 176 1.43 -13.53 -2.35
N THR A 177 2.03 -12.88 -3.34
CA THR A 177 3.38 -13.26 -3.76
C THR A 177 4.29 -13.08 -2.55
N VAL A 178 4.96 -14.17 -2.17
CA VAL A 178 5.93 -14.15 -1.08
C VAL A 178 7.24 -13.69 -1.65
N ILE A 179 7.72 -12.55 -1.17
CA ILE A 179 9.00 -11.96 -1.55
C ILE A 179 10.02 -12.44 -0.54
N ARG A 180 10.97 -13.28 -0.94
CA ARG A 180 11.92 -13.90 0.01
C ARG A 180 13.06 -12.96 0.39
N THR A 181 13.43 -12.06 -0.50
CA THR A 181 14.48 -11.08 -0.29
C THR A 181 14.18 -9.81 -1.06
N LEU A 182 14.77 -8.70 -0.64
CA LEU A 182 14.78 -7.45 -1.38
C LEU A 182 16.20 -7.05 -1.80
N LEU A 183 17.19 -7.91 -1.56
CA LEU A 183 18.57 -7.69 -1.94
C LEU A 183 18.78 -8.22 -3.37
N PRO A 184 19.17 -7.37 -4.35
CA PRO A 184 19.37 -7.79 -5.74
C PRO A 184 20.26 -9.04 -5.92
N GLU A 185 21.30 -9.15 -5.09
CA GLU A 185 22.28 -10.23 -5.09
C GLU A 185 21.75 -11.57 -4.57
N GLU A 186 20.59 -11.57 -3.90
CA GLU A 186 19.96 -12.77 -3.34
C GLU A 186 18.71 -13.21 -4.13
N LEU A 187 18.34 -12.48 -5.18
CA LEU A 187 17.13 -12.75 -5.94
C LEU A 187 17.17 -14.15 -6.58
N LEU A 188 16.09 -14.91 -6.39
CA LEU A 188 15.90 -16.20 -7.03
C LEU A 188 14.82 -16.11 -8.11
N PRO A 189 14.79 -17.03 -9.10
CA PRO A 189 13.70 -17.08 -10.08
C PRO A 189 12.31 -17.19 -9.45
N SER A 190 12.20 -17.76 -8.24
CA SER A 190 10.94 -17.84 -7.48
C SER A 190 10.45 -16.50 -6.92
N ASP A 191 11.30 -15.47 -6.87
CA ASP A 191 10.94 -14.11 -6.43
C ASP A 191 10.38 -13.25 -7.57
N LEU A 192 10.28 -13.81 -8.79
CA LEU A 192 9.74 -13.14 -9.96
C LEU A 192 8.23 -12.92 -9.78
N VAL A 193 7.82 -11.67 -9.89
CA VAL A 193 6.45 -11.22 -9.67
C VAL A 193 5.88 -10.67 -10.98
N ASP A 194 4.69 -11.12 -11.37
CA ASP A 194 3.92 -10.48 -12.45
C ASP A 194 2.80 -9.63 -11.86
N LEU A 195 2.88 -8.31 -12.06
CA LEU A 195 1.89 -7.33 -11.62
C LEU A 195 0.93 -6.94 -12.74
N SER A 196 1.12 -7.41 -13.96
CA SER A 196 0.41 -6.93 -15.15
C SER A 196 -1.11 -6.94 -14.98
N GLY A 197 -1.75 -5.78 -15.11
CA GLY A 197 -3.21 -5.66 -15.02
C GLY A 197 -3.79 -5.78 -13.60
N LEU A 198 -2.99 -5.99 -12.56
CA LEU A 198 -3.48 -6.01 -11.18
C LEU A 198 -3.72 -4.57 -10.69
N GLU A 199 -4.75 -4.32 -9.87
CA GLU A 199 -4.98 -2.99 -9.29
C GLU A 199 -4.36 -2.88 -7.88
N GLN A 200 -4.52 -3.92 -7.08
CA GLN A 200 -4.15 -3.96 -5.66
C GLN A 200 -3.65 -5.35 -5.22
N PRO A 201 -2.55 -5.85 -5.78
CA PRO A 201 -1.99 -7.14 -5.36
C PRO A 201 -1.53 -7.10 -3.90
N TYR A 202 -1.75 -8.19 -3.19
CA TYR A 202 -1.21 -8.40 -1.86
C TYR A 202 0.21 -8.94 -1.97
N MET A 203 1.03 -8.63 -0.98
CA MET A 203 2.42 -9.04 -0.97
C MET A 203 2.76 -9.45 0.45
N LYS A 204 3.38 -10.63 0.60
CA LYS A 204 4.00 -11.02 1.87
C LYS A 204 5.49 -10.82 1.74
N LEU A 205 6.06 -10.05 2.65
CA LEU A 205 7.50 -9.92 2.74
C LEU A 205 8.01 -10.99 3.71
N PHE A 206 8.87 -11.88 3.23
CA PHE A 206 9.40 -13.07 3.89
C PHE A 206 8.37 -14.19 4.13
N THR A 207 8.84 -15.45 4.15
CA THR A 207 8.00 -16.66 4.21
C THR A 207 7.39 -16.92 5.59
N ASP A 208 8.04 -16.42 6.64
CA ASP A 208 7.64 -16.54 8.04
C ASP A 208 6.67 -15.42 8.48
N ASN A 209 6.50 -14.40 7.66
CA ASN A 209 5.60 -13.29 7.94
C ASN A 209 4.15 -13.66 7.59
N GLN A 210 3.27 -13.46 8.57
CA GLN A 210 1.82 -13.66 8.38
C GLN A 210 1.14 -12.43 7.78
N GLU A 211 1.76 -11.25 7.87
CA GLU A 211 1.18 -10.00 7.42
C GLU A 211 1.39 -9.77 5.91
N SER A 212 0.31 -9.40 5.23
CA SER A 212 0.35 -9.01 3.82
C SER A 212 0.13 -7.50 3.69
N ALA A 213 0.86 -6.87 2.78
CA ALA A 213 0.66 -5.46 2.43
C ALA A 213 0.16 -5.33 0.99
N ILE A 214 -0.74 -4.37 0.76
CA ILE A 214 -1.25 -4.06 -0.58
C ILE A 214 -0.29 -3.10 -1.26
N ILE A 215 0.32 -3.52 -2.36
CA ILE A 215 1.00 -2.58 -3.25
C ILE A 215 0.02 -2.07 -4.30
N ASN A 216 0.26 -0.87 -4.82
CA ASN A 216 -0.64 -0.22 -5.76
C ASN A 216 0.12 0.68 -6.71
N TYR A 217 -0.41 0.81 -7.92
CA TYR A 217 0.03 1.78 -8.92
C TYR A 217 -0.93 2.97 -8.88
N THR A 218 -0.43 4.19 -8.72
CA THR A 218 -1.27 5.38 -8.53
C THR A 218 -0.97 6.46 -9.55
N GLN A 219 -2.02 7.18 -9.95
CA GLN A 219 -1.85 8.35 -10.81
C GLN A 219 -1.17 9.51 -10.05
N PRO A 220 -0.41 10.40 -10.72
CA PRO A 220 0.36 11.47 -10.09
C PRO A 220 -0.44 12.44 -9.19
N HIS A 221 -1.76 12.51 -9.40
CA HIS A 221 -2.68 13.39 -8.67
C HIS A 221 -3.93 12.66 -8.15
N GLY A 222 -3.99 11.34 -8.33
CA GLY A 222 -5.13 10.53 -7.90
C GLY A 222 -4.84 9.86 -6.56
N SER A 223 -5.83 9.86 -5.67
CA SER A 223 -5.84 8.93 -4.52
C SER A 223 -6.26 7.52 -4.92
N ARG A 224 -6.86 7.36 -6.10
CA ARG A 224 -7.37 6.08 -6.57
C ARG A 224 -6.23 5.24 -7.18
N PRO A 225 -6.06 3.99 -6.73
CA PRO A 225 -5.27 3.00 -7.46
C PRO A 225 -5.75 2.87 -8.90
N ILE A 226 -4.83 2.52 -9.79
CA ILE A 226 -5.10 2.10 -11.16
C ILE A 226 -4.39 0.77 -11.40
N HIS A 227 -4.77 0.07 -12.46
CA HIS A 227 -4.10 -1.15 -12.86
C HIS A 227 -2.61 -0.89 -13.17
N PHE A 228 -1.74 -1.81 -12.76
CA PHE A 228 -0.37 -1.87 -13.22
C PHE A 228 -0.36 -2.05 -14.75
N PRO A 229 0.60 -1.41 -15.47
CA PRO A 229 0.69 -1.53 -16.92
C PRO A 229 0.88 -2.98 -17.38
N PRO A 230 0.52 -3.31 -18.64
CA PRO A 230 0.89 -4.60 -19.24
C PRO A 230 2.41 -4.83 -19.18
N ALA A 231 2.83 -6.09 -19.13
CA ALA A 231 4.24 -6.50 -19.05
C ALA A 231 5.00 -5.92 -17.83
N THR A 232 4.31 -5.76 -16.70
CA THR A 232 4.95 -5.38 -15.41
C THR A 232 5.38 -6.65 -14.67
N LYS A 233 6.36 -7.36 -15.23
CA LYS A 233 6.94 -8.58 -14.67
C LYS A 233 8.39 -8.34 -14.23
N GLY A 234 8.76 -8.77 -13.03
CA GLY A 234 10.07 -8.48 -12.46
C GLY A 234 10.17 -8.64 -10.95
N PHE A 235 11.05 -7.89 -10.30
CA PHE A 235 11.41 -8.09 -8.90
C PHE A 235 11.23 -6.83 -8.05
N LEU A 236 10.78 -7.01 -6.81
CA LEU A 236 10.86 -5.98 -5.78
C LEU A 236 12.26 -5.97 -5.19
N TYR A 237 12.81 -4.78 -4.94
CA TYR A 237 14.13 -4.64 -4.34
C TYR A 237 14.22 -3.40 -3.45
N PHE A 238 15.10 -3.46 -2.46
CA PHE A 238 15.38 -2.36 -1.56
C PHE A 238 16.40 -1.43 -2.24
N HIS A 239 15.96 -0.22 -2.54
CA HIS A 239 16.78 0.77 -3.20
C HIS A 239 17.32 1.80 -2.20
N ARG A 240 18.64 1.79 -2.05
CA ARG A 240 19.44 2.82 -1.38
C ARG A 240 20.26 3.54 -2.47
N PRO A 241 19.97 4.83 -2.80
CA PRO A 241 20.66 5.56 -3.86
C PRO A 241 22.19 5.60 -3.71
N GLU A 242 22.66 5.88 -2.49
CA GLU A 242 24.09 5.96 -2.13
C GLU A 242 24.31 5.33 -0.74
N PRO A 243 25.51 4.79 -0.43
CA PRO A 243 25.77 4.10 0.84
C PRO A 243 25.37 4.88 2.11
N HIS A 244 25.54 6.21 2.10
CA HIS A 244 25.23 7.10 3.23
C HIS A 244 23.88 7.81 3.10
N THR A 245 23.03 7.38 2.16
CA THR A 245 21.70 7.94 2.01
C THR A 245 20.91 7.74 3.32
N PRO A 246 20.35 8.81 3.90
CA PRO A 246 19.54 8.69 5.11
C PRO A 246 18.40 7.69 4.90
N LEU A 247 18.09 6.91 5.93
CA LEU A 247 17.09 5.84 5.83
C LEU A 247 15.76 6.33 5.25
N LEU A 248 15.30 7.53 5.63
CA LEU A 248 14.04 8.13 5.13
C LEU A 248 14.00 8.37 3.61
N ALA A 249 15.15 8.47 2.94
CA ALA A 249 15.25 8.59 1.49
C ALA A 249 15.28 7.24 0.77
N CYS A 250 15.51 6.13 1.49
CA CYS A 250 15.42 4.78 0.95
C CYS A 250 13.98 4.39 0.60
N SER A 251 13.84 3.39 -0.27
CA SER A 251 12.54 2.91 -0.71
C SER A 251 12.60 1.50 -1.26
N VAL A 252 11.48 0.79 -1.26
CA VAL A 252 11.32 -0.40 -2.09
C VAL A 252 10.85 0.02 -3.49
N ARG A 253 11.50 -0.51 -4.52
CA ARG A 253 11.17 -0.27 -5.93
C ARG A 253 10.84 -1.58 -6.62
N PHE A 254 10.24 -1.49 -7.81
CA PHE A 254 9.98 -2.63 -8.67
C PHE A 254 10.79 -2.49 -9.94
N ARG A 255 11.57 -3.51 -10.30
CA ARG A 255 12.39 -3.55 -11.50
C ARG A 255 11.83 -4.58 -12.47
N ILE A 256 11.53 -4.15 -13.69
CA ILE A 256 11.06 -4.99 -14.79
C ILE A 256 12.24 -5.70 -15.44
N CYS A 257 12.24 -7.03 -15.38
CA CYS A 257 13.18 -7.94 -16.04
C CYS A 257 12.64 -9.38 -15.98
N GLU A 258 13.21 -10.30 -16.77
CA GLU A 258 12.70 -11.67 -16.89
C GLU A 258 13.31 -12.65 -15.89
N SER A 259 14.48 -12.33 -15.35
CA SER A 259 15.22 -13.22 -14.45
C SER A 259 16.18 -12.42 -13.54
N PRO A 260 16.71 -13.02 -12.45
CA PRO A 260 17.71 -12.37 -11.60
C PRO A 260 18.97 -11.96 -12.38
N GLU A 261 19.41 -12.76 -13.35
CA GLU A 261 20.61 -12.50 -14.15
C GLU A 261 20.46 -11.25 -15.04
N THR A 262 19.22 -10.93 -15.42
CA THR A 262 18.89 -9.73 -16.21
C THR A 262 18.52 -8.52 -15.36
N PHE A 263 18.63 -8.62 -14.03
CA PHE A 263 18.23 -7.56 -13.11
C PHE A 263 18.99 -6.24 -13.33
N SER A 264 20.31 -6.29 -13.50
CA SER A 264 21.12 -5.08 -13.72
C SER A 264 20.76 -4.34 -15.02
N ALA A 265 20.36 -5.08 -16.06
CA ALA A 265 19.91 -4.56 -17.35
C ALA A 265 18.42 -4.17 -17.37
N GLY A 266 17.65 -4.55 -16.34
CA GLY A 266 16.24 -4.22 -16.20
C GLY A 266 15.98 -2.74 -15.95
N ASN A 267 14.73 -2.32 -16.11
CA ASN A 267 14.29 -0.94 -15.90
C ASN A 267 13.36 -0.85 -14.69
N ASP A 268 13.48 0.20 -13.89
CA ASP A 268 12.51 0.45 -12.83
C ASP A 268 11.12 0.71 -13.44
N LEU A 269 10.07 0.12 -12.85
CA LEU A 269 8.68 0.46 -13.15
C LEU A 269 8.50 1.96 -12.92
N LEU A 270 8.01 2.68 -13.92
CA LEU A 270 7.76 4.11 -13.82
C LEU A 270 6.29 4.38 -13.50
N CYS A 271 6.03 5.38 -12.65
CA CYS A 271 4.73 6.00 -12.47
C CYS A 271 4.31 6.75 -13.75
N PRO A 272 3.03 7.14 -13.91
CA PRO A 272 2.60 7.87 -15.11
C PRO A 272 3.23 9.26 -15.27
N ASP A 273 3.90 9.79 -14.24
CA ASP A 273 4.69 11.01 -14.33
C ASP A 273 6.16 10.78 -14.71
N GLY A 274 6.53 9.55 -15.07
CA GLY A 274 7.89 9.15 -15.44
C GLY A 274 8.83 8.93 -14.25
N SER A 275 8.39 9.18 -13.02
CA SER A 275 9.21 8.91 -11.83
C SER A 275 9.23 7.41 -11.49
N PRO A 276 10.32 6.83 -10.95
CA PRO A 276 10.32 5.45 -10.50
C PRO A 276 9.22 5.18 -9.46
N TRP A 277 8.45 4.11 -9.68
CA TRP A 277 7.50 3.59 -8.72
C TRP A 277 8.25 3.12 -7.47
N ARG A 278 7.76 3.54 -6.31
CA ARG A 278 8.40 3.25 -5.04
C ARG A 278 7.43 3.21 -3.87
N LYS A 279 7.77 2.40 -2.87
CA LYS A 279 7.21 2.46 -1.52
C LYS A 279 8.22 3.10 -0.58
N SER A 280 7.88 4.26 -0.04
CA SER A 280 8.75 5.02 0.87
C SER A 280 8.88 4.32 2.23
N MET A 281 9.92 4.68 3.00
CA MET A 281 10.06 4.21 4.38
C MET A 281 8.85 4.48 5.27
N TRP A 282 8.11 5.57 5.01
CA TRP A 282 6.85 5.83 5.70
C TRP A 282 5.82 4.74 5.44
N TRP A 283 5.67 4.33 4.17
CA TRP A 283 4.75 3.26 3.79
C TRP A 283 5.22 1.93 4.37
N LEU A 284 6.53 1.64 4.31
CA LEU A 284 7.09 0.39 4.81
C LEU A 284 6.89 0.25 6.33
N ALA A 285 7.16 1.30 7.10
CA ALA A 285 6.95 1.28 8.55
C ALA A 285 5.48 1.16 8.93
N ARG A 286 4.58 1.79 8.16
CA ARG A 286 3.13 1.71 8.39
C ARG A 286 2.55 0.31 8.15
N ASN A 287 3.17 -0.47 7.26
CA ASN A 287 2.71 -1.81 6.90
C ASN A 287 3.58 -2.91 7.52
N GLY A 288 4.33 -2.63 8.60
CA GLY A 288 5.19 -3.60 9.28
C GLY A 288 6.47 -4.00 8.53
N TRP A 289 6.58 -3.68 7.23
CA TRP A 289 7.72 -4.08 6.41
C TRP A 289 9.04 -3.48 6.89
N ALA A 290 9.06 -2.27 7.44
CA ALA A 290 10.32 -1.71 7.94
C ALA A 290 10.90 -2.53 9.12
N ASP A 291 10.05 -3.05 10.00
CA ASP A 291 10.48 -3.91 11.11
C ASP A 291 11.07 -5.21 10.59
N LEU A 292 10.39 -5.84 9.63
CA LEU A 292 10.87 -7.05 8.97
C LEU A 292 12.22 -6.83 8.28
N LEU A 293 12.41 -5.68 7.62
CA LEU A 293 13.71 -5.33 7.02
C LEU A 293 14.80 -5.14 8.08
N ALA A 294 14.46 -4.61 9.25
CA ALA A 294 15.40 -4.46 10.36
C ALA A 294 15.74 -5.79 11.03
N GLU A 295 14.76 -6.71 11.15
CA GLU A 295 14.95 -8.07 11.67
C GLU A 295 15.85 -8.92 10.77
N ARG A 296 15.81 -8.69 9.46
CA ARG A 296 16.69 -9.32 8.46
C ARG A 296 18.00 -8.56 8.22
N GLU A 297 18.29 -7.54 9.02
CA GLU A 297 19.51 -6.71 8.93
C GLU A 297 19.71 -5.99 7.58
N ILE A 298 18.67 -5.89 6.75
CA ILE A 298 18.70 -5.12 5.49
C ILE A 298 18.79 -3.61 5.79
N ILE A 299 18.18 -3.19 6.90
CA ILE A 299 18.31 -1.83 7.45
C ILE A 299 18.69 -1.89 8.92
N SER A 300 19.35 -0.83 9.43
CA SER A 300 19.68 -0.76 10.85
C SER A 300 18.42 -0.50 11.68
N LYS A 301 18.15 -1.37 12.65
CA LYS A 301 17.09 -1.18 13.65
C LYS A 301 17.25 0.14 14.41
N THR A 302 18.47 0.49 14.80
CA THR A 302 18.75 1.75 15.49
C THR A 302 18.44 2.98 14.63
N GLN A 303 18.73 2.94 13.32
CA GLN A 303 18.35 4.01 12.39
C GLN A 303 16.82 4.10 12.24
N LEU A 304 16.15 2.95 12.13
CA LEU A 304 14.69 2.89 12.06
C LEU A 304 14.05 3.52 13.30
N ASP A 305 14.52 3.17 14.49
CA ASP A 305 14.00 3.71 15.76
C ASP A 305 14.18 5.22 15.86
N LYS A 306 15.32 5.76 15.41
CA LYS A 306 15.55 7.22 15.31
C LYS A 306 14.58 7.89 14.33
N CYS A 307 14.20 7.21 13.26
CA CYS A 307 13.29 7.74 12.25
C CYS A 307 11.81 7.60 12.62
N ARG A 308 11.43 6.71 13.55
CA ARG A 308 10.03 6.46 13.92
C ARG A 308 9.25 7.71 14.32
N PRO A 309 9.76 8.63 15.16
CA PRO A 309 9.06 9.86 15.49
C PRO A 309 8.77 10.74 14.27
N LEU A 310 9.66 10.74 13.27
CA LEU A 310 9.49 11.50 12.03
C LEU A 310 8.46 10.84 11.11
N ILE A 311 8.47 9.50 11.04
CA ILE A 311 7.52 8.71 10.25
C ILE A 311 6.09 8.87 10.79
N SER A 312 5.91 8.85 12.12
CA SER A 312 4.58 8.92 12.73
C SER A 312 3.93 10.30 12.58
N THR A 313 4.74 11.37 12.61
CA THR A 313 4.28 12.75 12.59
C THR A 313 4.09 13.32 11.19
N CYS A 314 4.88 12.88 10.22
CA CYS A 314 4.84 13.45 8.87
C CYS A 314 4.20 12.50 7.86
N ASN A 315 3.18 12.99 7.18
CA ASN A 315 2.58 12.27 6.06
C ASN A 315 3.45 12.40 4.80
N LEU A 316 4.59 11.70 4.78
CA LEU A 316 5.51 11.68 3.65
C LEU A 316 4.91 11.01 2.40
N SER A 317 3.79 10.28 2.52
CA SER A 317 3.13 9.64 1.36
C SER A 317 2.73 10.63 0.27
N LYS A 318 2.51 11.91 0.63
CA LYS A 318 2.17 12.98 -0.31
C LYS A 318 3.39 13.74 -0.84
N SER A 319 4.54 13.62 -0.18
CA SER A 319 5.75 14.35 -0.59
C SER A 319 6.65 13.46 -1.42
N ARG A 320 6.73 13.77 -2.72
CA ARG A 320 7.69 13.12 -3.64
C ARG A 320 9.08 13.76 -3.59
N ARG A 321 9.24 14.88 -2.89
CA ARG A 321 10.43 15.75 -2.92
C ARG A 321 11.18 15.63 -1.60
N LEU A 322 12.08 14.65 -1.57
CA LEU A 322 12.98 14.39 -0.47
C LEU A 322 14.39 14.72 -0.96
N VAL A 323 15.10 15.57 -0.23
CA VAL A 323 16.45 16.04 -0.57
C VAL A 323 17.36 15.66 0.59
N HIS A 324 18.47 15.00 0.33
CA HIS A 324 19.45 14.58 1.35
C HIS A 324 20.89 14.97 1.01
N ALA A 325 21.15 15.44 -0.22
CA ALA A 325 22.47 15.92 -0.64
C ALA A 325 22.39 17.25 -1.38
N PHE A 326 23.46 18.03 -1.33
CA PHE A 326 23.65 19.16 -2.25
C PHE A 326 23.69 18.67 -3.69
N TYR A 327 23.27 19.53 -4.61
CA TYR A 327 23.22 19.25 -6.05
C TYR A 327 22.32 18.06 -6.45
N GLN A 328 21.60 17.46 -5.48
CA GLN A 328 20.62 16.42 -5.77
C GLN A 328 19.46 17.01 -6.56
N PRO A 329 19.21 16.52 -7.79
CA PRO A 329 18.08 16.99 -8.58
C PRO A 329 16.77 16.43 -8.01
N PHE A 330 15.76 17.28 -7.89
CA PHE A 330 14.40 16.87 -7.54
C PHE A 330 13.36 17.59 -8.42
N PRO A 331 12.32 16.86 -8.89
CA PRO A 331 11.36 17.42 -9.82
C PRO A 331 10.31 18.30 -9.12
N VAL A 332 10.10 19.47 -9.71
CA VAL A 332 9.08 20.44 -9.31
C VAL A 332 8.14 20.65 -10.50
N VAL A 333 6.93 20.14 -10.34
CA VAL A 333 5.87 20.29 -11.33
C VAL A 333 5.22 21.66 -11.16
N VAL A 334 5.24 22.47 -12.22
CA VAL A 334 4.57 23.77 -12.29
C VAL A 334 3.53 23.74 -13.41
N THR A 335 2.30 24.10 -13.06
CA THR A 335 1.13 24.21 -13.93
C THR A 335 0.57 25.62 -13.83
N GLN A 336 -0.38 25.95 -14.71
CA GLN A 336 -1.10 27.22 -14.64
C GLN A 336 -1.81 27.43 -13.29
N SER A 337 -2.39 26.36 -12.73
CA SER A 337 -3.14 26.36 -11.46
C SER A 337 -2.30 25.99 -10.23
N THR A 338 -0.99 25.76 -10.37
CA THR A 338 -0.16 25.33 -9.24
C THR A 338 -0.23 26.33 -8.09
N THR A 339 -0.31 25.79 -6.87
CA THR A 339 -0.34 26.53 -5.62
C THR A 339 0.84 27.49 -5.51
N PHE A 340 0.68 28.57 -4.74
CA PHE A 340 1.74 29.57 -4.55
C PHE A 340 2.98 29.06 -3.80
N LEU A 341 2.88 27.88 -3.20
CA LEU A 341 3.94 27.21 -2.47
C LEU A 341 4.02 25.74 -2.85
N ILE A 342 5.24 25.22 -2.87
CA ILE A 342 5.56 23.82 -3.14
C ILE A 342 6.39 23.31 -1.97
N GLY A 343 5.86 22.37 -1.19
CA GLY A 343 6.57 21.74 -0.07
C GLY A 343 7.60 20.71 -0.53
N PHE A 344 8.70 20.62 0.20
CA PHE A 344 9.71 19.57 0.12
C PHE A 344 10.36 19.35 1.49
N TYR A 345 11.14 18.29 1.64
CA TYR A 345 11.81 17.96 2.91
C TYR A 345 13.31 17.78 2.66
N VAL A 346 14.11 18.34 3.56
CA VAL A 346 15.53 18.02 3.69
C VAL A 346 15.70 16.95 4.75
N LEU A 347 16.40 15.87 4.43
CA LEU A 347 16.54 14.68 5.26
C LEU A 347 17.98 14.52 5.73
N GLY A 348 18.13 14.23 7.02
CA GLY A 348 19.34 13.72 7.63
C GLY A 348 19.10 12.37 8.30
N GLU A 349 20.13 11.84 8.96
CA GLU A 349 20.16 10.48 9.52
C GLU A 349 19.11 10.20 10.60
N GLY A 350 18.61 11.25 11.24
CA GLY A 350 17.52 11.19 12.21
C GLY A 350 16.81 12.54 12.33
N SER A 351 16.93 13.35 11.28
CA SER A 351 16.43 14.72 11.24
C SER A 351 15.69 14.94 9.93
N MET A 352 14.73 15.84 9.97
CA MET A 352 13.94 16.19 8.80
C MET A 352 13.45 17.62 8.92
N VAL A 353 13.67 18.40 7.86
CA VAL A 353 13.30 19.82 7.83
C VAL A 353 12.31 20.07 6.69
N PRO A 354 11.06 20.44 7.01
CA PRO A 354 10.07 20.82 6.00
C PRO A 354 10.38 22.23 5.48
N LEU A 355 10.48 22.36 4.17
CA LEU A 355 10.74 23.63 3.50
C LEU A 355 9.73 23.86 2.38
N THR A 356 9.62 25.11 1.95
CA THR A 356 8.74 25.49 0.84
C THR A 356 9.51 26.26 -0.20
N ILE A 357 9.17 26.02 -1.46
CA ILE A 357 9.57 26.86 -2.58
C ILE A 357 8.49 27.92 -2.77
N ARG A 358 8.90 29.19 -2.72
CA ARG A 358 8.07 30.37 -2.98
C ARG A 358 8.47 31.05 -4.28
N GLY A 359 7.74 32.10 -4.64
CA GLY A 359 8.00 32.89 -5.87
C GLY A 359 7.33 32.35 -7.13
N LEU A 360 6.57 31.24 -7.05
CA LEU A 360 5.89 30.62 -8.20
C LEU A 360 4.92 31.57 -8.94
N GLY A 361 4.38 32.58 -8.27
CA GLY A 361 3.60 33.65 -8.90
C GLY A 361 4.47 34.52 -9.81
N SER A 362 5.55 35.06 -9.27
CA SER A 362 6.54 35.86 -10.00
C SER A 362 7.17 35.08 -11.15
N PHE A 363 7.50 33.81 -10.92
CA PHE A 363 8.00 32.90 -11.95
C PHE A 363 7.00 32.72 -13.11
N ARG A 364 5.71 32.50 -12.82
CA ARG A 364 4.66 32.41 -13.85
C ARG A 364 4.52 33.71 -14.64
N GLN A 365 4.54 34.86 -13.96
CA GLN A 365 4.49 36.17 -14.63
C GLN A 365 5.73 36.40 -15.50
N TYR A 366 6.92 35.99 -15.05
CA TYR A 366 8.14 36.03 -15.84
C TYR A 366 7.98 35.22 -17.14
N LEU A 367 7.57 33.95 -17.04
CA LEU A 367 7.34 33.12 -18.23
C LEU A 367 6.23 33.68 -19.13
N LYS A 368 5.17 34.27 -18.55
CA LYS A 368 4.12 34.95 -19.34
C LYS A 368 4.67 36.13 -20.13
N ARG A 369 5.56 36.93 -19.55
CA ARG A 369 6.21 38.06 -20.26
C ARG A 369 7.17 37.58 -21.36
N LYS A 370 7.93 36.50 -21.11
CA LYS A 370 8.92 36.00 -22.06
C LYS A 370 8.33 35.19 -23.22
N VAL A 371 7.32 34.36 -22.95
CA VAL A 371 6.73 33.44 -23.94
C VAL A 371 5.36 33.95 -24.46
N GLY A 372 4.85 35.05 -23.91
CA GLY A 372 3.55 35.65 -24.26
C GLY A 372 2.34 34.92 -23.68
N HIS A 373 2.27 33.60 -23.79
CA HIS A 373 1.14 32.80 -23.35
C HIS A 373 1.26 32.24 -21.92
N GLY A 374 2.43 32.37 -21.27
CA GLY A 374 2.69 31.79 -19.95
C GLY A 374 2.88 30.28 -19.97
N ILE A 375 2.53 29.59 -18.88
CA ILE A 375 2.64 28.13 -18.80
C ILE A 375 1.42 27.49 -19.46
N LYS A 376 1.60 26.81 -20.59
CA LYS A 376 0.61 25.91 -21.18
C LYS A 376 0.84 24.49 -20.67
N GLY A 377 -0.15 23.93 -19.98
CA GLY A 377 -0.09 22.56 -19.46
C GLY A 377 0.83 22.42 -18.24
N ARG A 378 1.77 21.48 -18.33
CA ARG A 378 2.65 21.06 -17.24
C ARG A 378 4.11 21.25 -17.63
N ILE A 379 4.87 21.94 -16.78
CA ILE A 379 6.33 22.04 -16.86
C ILE A 379 6.91 21.28 -15.67
N VAL A 380 7.97 20.50 -15.90
CA VAL A 380 8.75 19.88 -14.83
C VAL A 380 10.09 20.61 -14.75
N LEU A 381 10.34 21.26 -13.62
CA LEU A 381 11.61 21.89 -13.30
C LEU A 381 12.41 20.91 -12.45
N ASN A 382 13.56 20.44 -12.93
CA ASN A 382 14.49 19.69 -12.09
C ASN A 382 15.34 20.71 -11.34
N LEU A 383 15.06 20.88 -10.04
CA LEU A 383 15.75 21.82 -9.17
C LEU A 383 16.80 21.09 -8.34
N GLN A 384 17.83 21.80 -7.91
CA GLN A 384 18.83 21.34 -6.95
C GLN A 384 19.15 22.45 -5.95
N ILE A 385 19.62 22.08 -4.76
CA ILE A 385 20.10 23.01 -3.74
C ILE A 385 21.62 23.06 -3.81
N GLU A 386 22.17 24.27 -3.97
CA GLU A 386 23.62 24.48 -3.93
C GLU A 386 24.13 24.81 -2.51
N GLN A 387 25.45 24.77 -2.36
CA GLN A 387 26.11 25.32 -1.18
C GLN A 387 25.69 26.79 -1.00
N GLY A 388 25.08 27.12 0.14
CA GLY A 388 24.48 28.44 0.42
C GLY A 388 22.96 28.50 0.29
N GLY A 389 22.29 27.40 -0.09
CA GLY A 389 20.82 27.30 -0.10
C GLY A 389 20.12 27.92 -1.30
N VAL A 390 20.90 28.26 -2.33
CA VAL A 390 20.37 28.75 -3.61
C VAL A 390 19.75 27.59 -4.39
N LEU A 391 18.54 27.79 -4.90
CA LEU A 391 17.90 26.84 -5.83
C LEU A 391 18.37 27.10 -7.25
N ARG A 392 18.85 26.06 -7.93
CA ARG A 392 19.19 26.11 -9.36
C ARG A 392 18.47 25.04 -10.15
N LEU A 393 18.34 25.29 -11.45
CA LEU A 393 17.92 24.27 -12.41
C LEU A 393 19.11 23.33 -12.66
N SER A 394 18.91 22.03 -12.45
CA SER A 394 19.94 21.02 -12.70
C SER A 394 19.98 20.55 -14.16
N GLN A 395 18.90 20.75 -14.89
CA GLN A 395 18.76 20.31 -16.27
C GLN A 395 18.05 21.35 -17.13
N THR A 396 18.27 21.25 -18.45
CA THR A 396 17.57 22.07 -19.43
C THR A 396 16.09 21.68 -19.47
N VAL A 397 15.23 22.68 -19.38
CA VAL A 397 13.78 22.48 -19.47
C VAL A 397 13.40 22.33 -20.94
N SER A 398 12.41 21.50 -21.23
CA SER A 398 11.90 21.30 -22.58
C SER A 398 11.49 22.63 -23.25
N SER A 399 11.67 22.70 -24.57
CA SER A 399 11.14 23.78 -25.41
C SER A 399 9.64 23.97 -25.17
N PRO A 400 9.11 25.22 -25.17
CA PRO A 400 9.78 26.48 -25.49
C PRO A 400 10.47 27.17 -24.29
N TYR A 401 10.48 26.57 -23.10
CA TYR A 401 10.90 27.28 -21.88
C TYR A 401 12.41 27.25 -21.65
N GLY A 402 13.11 26.25 -22.20
CA GLY A 402 14.53 25.99 -21.95
C GLY A 402 15.46 27.18 -22.23
N GLU A 403 15.27 27.87 -23.35
CA GLU A 403 16.13 29.00 -23.75
C GLU A 403 15.99 30.17 -22.75
N PHE A 404 14.75 30.55 -22.42
CA PHE A 404 14.48 31.64 -21.46
C PHE A 404 14.92 31.35 -20.03
N LEU A 405 15.03 30.07 -19.66
CA LEU A 405 15.48 29.65 -18.34
C LEU A 405 17.02 29.55 -18.25
N LYS A 406 17.71 29.32 -19.37
CA LYS A 406 19.17 29.38 -19.47
C LYS A 406 19.71 30.81 -19.35
N GLU A 407 19.03 31.78 -19.95
CA GLU A 407 19.50 33.16 -20.05
C GLU A 407 19.42 33.97 -18.75
N GLY A 408 18.63 33.55 -17.77
CA GLY A 408 18.43 34.42 -16.61
C GLY A 408 17.34 33.98 -15.65
N MET A 409 17.44 32.78 -15.08
CA MET A 409 17.01 32.58 -13.70
C MET A 409 17.96 33.35 -12.75
N ILE A 410 18.08 34.68 -12.95
CA ILE A 410 18.70 35.56 -11.96
C ILE A 410 17.72 35.55 -10.77
N PRO A 411 18.16 35.20 -9.55
CA PRO A 411 17.34 35.32 -8.35
C PRO A 411 16.63 36.68 -8.34
N PRO A 412 15.28 36.73 -8.20
CA PRO A 412 14.55 36.04 -7.13
C PRO A 412 13.23 35.36 -7.58
N CYS A 413 13.20 34.67 -8.73
CA CYS A 413 11.92 34.07 -9.17
C CYS A 413 11.46 32.87 -8.32
N LEU A 414 12.39 32.07 -7.78
CA LEU A 414 12.10 30.97 -6.86
C LEU A 414 13.10 31.00 -5.71
N TYR A 415 12.62 30.83 -4.48
CA TYR A 415 13.47 30.82 -3.30
C TYR A 415 12.94 29.86 -2.23
N VAL A 416 13.85 29.35 -1.41
CA VAL A 416 13.53 28.51 -0.26
C VAL A 416 13.00 29.39 0.87
N ALA A 417 11.91 28.96 1.50
CA ALA A 417 11.34 29.59 2.67
C ALA A 417 10.93 28.55 3.70
N LYS A 418 10.96 28.95 4.98
CA LYS A 418 10.37 28.22 6.10
C LYS A 418 8.93 27.78 5.78
N GLN A 419 8.61 26.52 6.06
CA GLN A 419 7.23 26.04 5.99
C GLN A 419 6.44 26.55 7.19
N CYS A 420 5.32 27.26 6.95
CA CYS A 420 4.42 27.75 8.00
C CYS A 420 3.44 26.68 8.53
N SER A 421 3.79 25.39 8.50
CA SER A 421 2.87 24.34 8.96
C SER A 421 2.99 24.13 10.47
N ALA A 422 1.87 24.34 11.19
CA ALA A 422 1.76 24.03 12.62
C ALA A 422 1.98 22.53 12.94
N GLN A 423 1.90 21.64 11.94
CA GLN A 423 2.05 20.19 12.15
C GLN A 423 3.47 19.76 12.49
N VAL A 424 4.49 20.57 12.13
CA VAL A 424 5.90 20.20 12.33
C VAL A 424 6.58 21.09 13.37
N SER A 425 5.92 22.14 13.86
CA SER A 425 6.50 23.07 14.84
C SER A 425 6.85 22.40 16.18
N HIS A 426 6.20 21.30 16.53
CA HIS A 426 6.50 20.54 17.75
C HIS A 426 7.71 19.62 17.63
N LEU A 427 8.18 19.31 16.40
CA LEU A 427 9.36 18.48 16.18
C LEU A 427 10.66 19.27 16.25
N PHE A 428 10.58 20.59 16.07
CA PHE A 428 11.69 21.49 16.35
C PHE A 428 11.57 21.86 17.82
N ASP A 429 12.27 21.10 18.65
CA ASP A 429 12.44 21.45 20.05
C ASP A 429 12.97 22.90 20.15
N SER A 430 12.55 23.60 21.20
CA SER A 430 12.61 25.05 21.54
C SER A 430 13.80 25.93 21.11
N GLN A 431 14.81 25.42 20.40
CA GLN A 431 15.90 26.19 19.83
C GLN A 431 15.42 26.99 18.62
N LYS A 432 15.56 28.33 18.73
CA LYS A 432 15.25 29.34 17.69
C LYS A 432 16.17 29.24 16.46
N ILE A 433 16.49 28.04 15.99
CA ILE A 433 17.36 27.85 14.83
C ILE A 433 16.53 28.09 13.58
N ASP A 434 17.07 28.90 12.66
CA ASP A 434 16.46 29.12 11.35
C ASP A 434 16.37 27.79 10.58
N PRO A 435 15.17 27.33 10.16
CA PRO A 435 15.01 26.07 9.45
C PRO A 435 15.84 25.96 8.17
N ILE A 436 16.08 27.07 7.47
CA ILE A 436 16.91 27.05 6.26
C ILE A 436 18.35 26.73 6.65
N ARG A 437 18.90 27.43 7.64
CA ARG A 437 20.25 27.17 8.14
C ARG A 437 20.40 25.73 8.61
N TYR A 438 19.46 25.23 9.42
CA TYR A 438 19.49 23.85 9.90
C TYR A 438 19.46 22.82 8.76
N ALA A 439 18.65 23.06 7.73
CA ALA A 439 18.65 22.21 6.54
C ALA A 439 20.00 22.21 5.81
N LEU A 440 20.67 23.36 5.69
CA LEU A 440 22.00 23.44 5.09
C LEU A 440 23.04 22.70 5.91
N ASP A 441 22.98 22.79 7.24
CA ASP A 441 23.90 22.07 8.12
C ASP A 441 23.72 20.54 7.97
N ILE A 442 22.48 20.05 7.81
CA ILE A 442 22.19 18.64 7.49
C ILE A 442 22.84 18.21 6.17
N LEU A 443 22.67 19.00 5.11
CA LEU A 443 23.25 18.68 3.80
C LEU A 443 24.80 18.70 3.82
N GLN A 444 25.39 19.63 4.58
CA GLN A 444 26.85 19.67 4.79
C GLN A 444 27.36 18.46 5.57
N GLU A 445 26.62 18.02 6.59
CA GLU A 445 26.98 16.82 7.34
C GLU A 445 26.96 15.58 6.46
N HIS A 446 25.96 15.44 5.58
CA HIS A 446 25.91 14.34 4.60
C HIS A 446 27.12 14.37 3.66
N GLU A 447 27.47 15.52 3.09
CA GLU A 447 28.62 15.68 2.18
C GLU A 447 29.94 15.29 2.86
N LYS A 448 30.14 15.66 4.13
CA LYS A 448 31.30 15.25 4.93
C LYS A 448 31.39 13.73 5.06
N ARG A 449 30.28 13.07 5.40
CA ARG A 449 30.24 11.60 5.57
C ARG A 449 30.53 10.86 4.27
N SER A 450 29.93 11.31 3.16
CA SER A 450 30.19 10.72 1.85
C SER A 450 31.65 10.88 1.44
N SER A 451 32.27 12.03 1.74
CA SER A 451 33.69 12.28 1.43
C SER A 451 34.65 11.45 2.27
N SER A 452 34.35 11.22 3.56
CA SER A 452 35.22 10.44 4.46
C SER A 452 35.30 8.96 4.11
N SER A 453 34.33 8.41 3.38
CA SER A 453 34.32 6.99 2.98
C SER A 453 35.04 6.68 1.67
N ALA A 454 35.55 7.71 0.97
CA ALA A 454 36.30 7.55 -0.27
C ALA A 454 37.81 7.27 -0.03
N PHE A 455 38.23 7.21 1.22
CA PHE A 455 39.57 6.85 1.69
C PHE A 455 39.48 5.59 2.54
#